data_AF-A0A6V7HKC5-F1
#
_entry.id   AF-A0A6V7HKC5-F1
#
_cell.length_a   1.000
_cell.length_b   1.000
_cell.length_c   1.000
_cell.angle_alpha   90.00
_cell.angle_beta   90.00
_cell.angle_gamma   90.00
#
_symmetry.space_group_name_H-M   'P 1'
#
loop_
_entity.id
_entity.type
_entity.pdbx_description
1 polymer ?
#
loop_
_entity_poly.entity_id
_entity_poly.type
_entity_poly.pdbx_seq_one_letter_code
_entity_poly.pdbx_strand_id
1 'polypeptide(L)' 'TPFGQLPILEIDGEKFVQSLPICRYLAKKLDLIGETDFDALKIDAVVAGLYDLRK' A
#
# COMPACT_ATOMS: atom_id res chain seq x y z
N THR A 1 6.00 11.09 15.13
CA THR A 1 5.50 10.23 14.04
C THR A 1 6.41 10.44 12.84
N PRO A 2 6.70 9.43 12.02
CA PRO A 2 7.47 9.68 10.80
C PRO A 2 6.72 10.77 10.01
N PHE A 3 7.38 11.90 9.76
CA PHE A 3 6.87 12.99 8.90
C PHE A 3 5.59 13.73 9.34
N GLY A 4 5.04 13.50 10.53
CA GLY A 4 3.86 14.25 11.01
C GLY A 4 2.57 13.97 10.23
N GLN A 5 2.53 12.89 9.43
CA GLN A 5 1.43 12.55 8.53
C GLN A 5 0.63 11.34 9.04
N LEU A 6 -0.63 11.26 8.61
CA LEU A 6 -1.50 10.09 8.75
C LEU A 6 -1.83 9.52 7.36
N PRO A 7 -2.14 8.21 7.24
CA PRO A 7 -2.24 7.21 8.30
C PRO A 7 -0.86 6.69 8.78
N ILE A 8 -0.86 6.06 9.97
CA ILE A 8 0.30 5.36 10.54
C ILE A 8 -0.07 3.88 10.73
N LEU A 9 0.80 2.99 10.26
CA LEU A 9 0.78 1.56 10.63
C LEU A 9 1.92 1.31 11.62
N GLU A 10 1.63 0.63 12.73
CA GLU A 10 2.64 0.26 13.74
C GLU A 10 2.72 -1.27 13.85
N ILE A 11 3.91 -1.83 13.68
CA ILE A 11 4.20 -3.27 13.76
C ILE A 11 5.41 -3.43 14.67
N ASP A 12 5.26 -4.16 15.78
CA ASP A 12 6.33 -4.43 16.76
C ASP A 12 7.07 -3.16 17.24
N GLY A 13 6.34 -2.04 17.35
CA GLY A 13 6.88 -0.74 17.77
C GLY A 13 7.51 0.09 16.64
N GLU A 14 7.67 -0.47 15.43
CA GLU A 14 8.11 0.27 14.24
C GLU A 14 6.91 0.95 13.55
N LYS A 15 7.09 2.23 13.18
CA LYS A 15 6.03 3.08 12.61
C LYS A 15 6.29 3.35 11.14
N PHE A 16 5.29 3.08 10.31
CA PHE A 16 5.28 3.32 8.87
C PHE A 16 4.20 4.34 8.52
N VAL A 17 4.48 5.16 7.50
CA VAL A 17 3.53 6.13 6.94
C VAL A 17 3.48 5.96 5.41
N GLN A 18 2.59 6.72 4.78
CA GLN A 18 2.13 6.59 3.39
C GLN A 18 1.09 5.48 3.21
N SER A 19 -0.11 5.91 2.84
CA SER A 19 -1.29 5.03 2.69
C SER A 19 -1.06 3.90 1.69
N LEU A 20 -0.41 4.16 0.55
CA LEU A 20 -0.17 3.16 -0.48
C LEU A 20 0.74 2.01 -0.05
N PRO A 21 1.97 2.27 0.45
CA PRO A 21 2.82 1.21 0.99
C PRO A 21 2.14 0.40 2.10
N ILE A 22 1.42 1.08 3.01
CA ILE A 22 0.65 0.43 4.09
C ILE A 22 -0.38 -0.55 3.50
N CYS A 23 -1.20 -0.10 2.56
CA CYS A 23 -2.21 -0.94 1.91
C CYS A 23 -1.56 -2.11 1.16
N ARG A 24 -0.48 -1.88 0.42
CA ARG A 24 0.23 -2.93 -0.32
C ARG A 24 0.84 -3.98 0.61
N TYR A 25 1.41 -3.56 1.74
CA TYR A 25 1.93 -4.50 2.75
C TYR A 25 0.82 -5.39 3.31
N LEU A 26 -0.31 -4.80 3.72
CA LEU A 26 -1.44 -5.54 4.26
C LEU A 26 -2.08 -6.46 3.20
N ALA A 27 -2.20 -6.00 1.95
CA ALA A 27 -2.68 -6.83 0.85
C ALA A 27 -1.84 -8.09 0.67
N LYS A 28 -0.50 -7.99 0.74
CA LYS A 28 0.39 -9.17 0.71
C LYS A 28 0.16 -10.11 1.89
N LYS A 29 -0.05 -9.57 3.10
CA LYS A 29 -0.27 -10.39 4.30
C LYS A 29 -1.63 -11.09 4.32
N LEU A 30 -2.61 -10.55 3.61
CA LEU A 30 -3.98 -11.06 3.52
C LEU A 30 -4.26 -11.81 2.21
N ASP A 31 -3.22 -12.09 1.41
CA ASP A 31 -3.34 -12.80 0.13
C ASP A 31 -4.27 -12.10 -0.89
N LEU A 32 -4.17 -10.76 -0.96
CA LEU A 32 -4.97 -9.89 -1.83
C LEU A 32 -4.17 -9.30 -3.00
N ILE A 33 -3.04 -9.90 -3.37
CA ILE A 33 -2.15 -9.37 -4.43
C ILE A 33 -2.17 -10.19 -5.73
N GLY A 34 -3.02 -11.23 -5.79
CA GLY A 34 -3.07 -12.17 -6.91
C GLY A 34 -2.01 -13.27 -6.80
N GLU A 35 -2.08 -14.25 -7.72
CA GLU A 35 -1.24 -15.45 -7.67
C GLU A 35 0.14 -15.25 -8.32
N THR A 36 0.23 -14.30 -9.26
CA THR A 36 1.43 -14.04 -10.05
C THR A 36 1.91 -12.60 -9.92
N ASP A 37 3.19 -12.36 -10.21
CA ASP A 37 3.75 -11.00 -10.32
C ASP A 37 3.01 -10.16 -11.38
N PHE A 38 2.44 -10.82 -12.40
CA PHE A 38 1.65 -10.14 -13.43
C PHE A 38 0.28 -9.68 -12.92
N ASP A 39 -0.34 -10.42 -11.99
CA ASP A 39 -1.58 -10.00 -11.33
C ASP A 39 -1.31 -8.84 -10.37
N ALA A 40 -0.22 -8.92 -9.61
CA ALA A 40 0.25 -7.85 -8.76
C ALA A 40 0.48 -6.55 -9.56
N LEU A 41 1.11 -6.66 -10.75
CA LEU A 41 1.33 -5.54 -11.66
C LEU A 41 0.02 -4.90 -12.13
N LYS A 42 -1.01 -5.69 -12.46
CA LYS A 42 -2.32 -5.14 -12.85
C LYS A 42 -2.99 -4.39 -11.71
N ILE A 43 -2.92 -4.93 -10.48
CA ILE A 43 -3.44 -4.26 -9.29
C ILE A 43 -2.69 -2.95 -9.06
N ASP A 44 -1.36 -2.97 -9.16
CA ASP A 44 -0.51 -1.78 -9.09
C ASP A 44 -0.91 -0.71 -10.11
N ALA A 45 -1.12 -1.09 -11.36
CA ALA A 45 -1.47 -0.16 -12.42
C ALA A 45 -2.81 0.56 -12.16
N VAL A 46 -3.83 -0.15 -11.68
CA VAL A 46 -5.13 0.45 -11.33
C VAL A 46 -4.99 1.41 -10.15
N VAL A 47 -4.26 1.00 -9.12
CA VAL A 47 -4.03 1.82 -7.93
C VAL A 47 -3.23 3.08 -8.28
N ALA A 48 -2.16 2.96 -9.06
CA ALA A 48 -1.36 4.10 -9.52
C ALA A 48 -2.21 5.06 -10.36
N GLY A 49 -2.99 4.55 -11.32
CA GLY A 49 -3.89 5.37 -12.13
C GLY A 49 -4.92 6.14 -11.30
N LEU A 50 -5.47 5.53 -10.23
CA LEU A 50 -6.36 6.25 -9.31
C LEU A 50 -5.65 7.38 -8.56
N TYR A 51 -4.37 7.21 -8.22
CA TYR A 51 -3.57 8.25 -7.57
C TYR A 51 -3.20 9.36 -8.54
N ASP A 52 -2.86 9.05 -9.79
CA ASP A 52 -2.58 10.06 -10.82
C ASP A 52 -3.81 10.93 -11.12
N LEU A 53 -5.01 10.37 -11.00
CA LEU A 53 -6.29 11.09 -11.16
C LEU A 53 -6.70 11.91 -9.93
N ARG A 54 -6.06 11.67 -8.77
CA ARG A 54 -6.39 12.38 -7.53
C ARG A 54 -5.80 13.79 -7.60
N LYS A 55 -6.68 14.80 -7.67
CA LYS A 55 -6.32 16.22 -7.65
C LYS A 55 -5.87 16.68 -6.26
#